data_AF-A0A3Q4GDR2-F1
#
_entry.id   AF-A0A3Q4GDR2-F1
#
_cell.length_a   1.000
_cell.length_b   1.000
_cell.length_c   1.000
_cell.angle_alpha   90.00
_cell.angle_beta   90.00
_cell.angle_gamma   90.00
#
_symmetry.space_group_name_H-M   'P 1'
#
loop_
_entity.id
_entity.type
_entity.pdbx_description
1 polymer ?
#
loop_
_entity_poly.entity_id
_entity_poly.type
_entity_poly.pdbx_seq_one_letter_code
_entity_poly.pdbx_strand_id
1 'polypeptide(L)'
;MGNVFQADQPRPVLTVSPSWLSPGASVTLNCEVEHPSAGWSFYWYKAVPDLSEKSSSYELLPDGSGTAQDSYIIHGQTHTAGYVCRAGRGDPEYHTDHSRPKFVWSADVHSAASLTVSPDRVQHFTSDSVSLTCEGNSAKTRMRWFSDNGQLNSSNWSRMTGSTCNINTSESDTAVYWCESESGDFSNAVNISVHDSDPILVSPVHPVTEETSVSLSCSSREKILSNVMFYHNDKIIQNDTRGELNISAVSKSDEGFYKCQYSGRESAQSWMSVKGEQDQNILFFMIYCRWLIQIYL
;
A
#
# COMPACT_ATOMS: atom_id res chain seq x y z
N MET A 1 -47.45 -19.35 -9.81
CA MET A 1 -46.15 -18.81 -10.25
C MET A 1 -45.36 -18.50 -9.00
N GLY A 2 -44.47 -19.40 -8.59
CA GLY A 2 -43.63 -19.20 -7.42
C GLY A 2 -42.51 -18.22 -7.76
N ASN A 3 -42.41 -17.13 -7.00
CA ASN A 3 -41.26 -16.24 -7.05
C ASN A 3 -40.02 -17.04 -6.59
N VAL A 4 -39.09 -17.26 -7.51
CA VAL A 4 -37.75 -17.74 -7.18
C VAL A 4 -37.08 -16.58 -6.43
N PHE A 5 -36.90 -16.75 -5.12
CA PHE A 5 -35.98 -15.91 -4.36
C PHE A 5 -34.60 -16.08 -4.99
N GLN A 6 -34.08 -15.03 -5.60
CA GLN A 6 -32.68 -14.98 -6.01
C GLN A 6 -31.86 -15.08 -4.73
N ALA A 7 -31.34 -16.28 -4.45
CA ALA A 7 -30.43 -16.48 -3.34
C ALA A 7 -29.24 -15.55 -3.55
N ASP A 8 -28.93 -14.73 -2.54
CA ASP A 8 -27.78 -13.83 -2.57
C ASP A 8 -26.54 -14.66 -2.90
N GLN A 9 -25.85 -14.33 -3.99
CA GLN A 9 -24.69 -15.13 -4.42
C GLN A 9 -23.58 -14.92 -3.39
N PRO A 10 -22.93 -16.00 -2.91
CA PRO A 10 -21.87 -15.86 -1.92
C PRO A 10 -20.76 -14.98 -2.50
N ARG A 11 -20.16 -14.13 -1.66
CA ARG A 11 -19.08 -13.23 -2.06
C ARG A 11 -17.76 -13.71 -1.46
N PRO A 12 -16.73 -13.99 -2.27
CA PRO A 12 -15.43 -14.39 -1.75
C PRO A 12 -14.72 -13.23 -1.05
N VAL A 13 -13.80 -13.57 -0.15
CA VAL A 13 -12.96 -12.62 0.59
C VAL A 13 -11.55 -12.67 0.02
N LEU A 14 -11.13 -11.57 -0.61
CA LEU A 14 -9.77 -11.41 -1.11
C LEU A 14 -8.87 -10.88 0.02
N THR A 15 -7.76 -11.57 0.26
CA THR A 15 -6.66 -11.13 1.10
C THR A 15 -5.38 -11.00 0.28
N VAL A 16 -4.50 -10.08 0.70
CA VAL A 16 -3.24 -9.78 0.01
C VAL A 16 -2.11 -9.76 1.02
N SER A 17 -0.98 -10.37 0.69
CA SER A 17 0.18 -10.43 1.57
C SER A 17 1.49 -10.43 0.78
N PRO A 18 2.38 -9.45 0.97
CA PRO A 18 2.13 -8.15 1.65
C PRO A 18 1.19 -7.25 0.82
N SER A 19 0.63 -6.21 1.42
CA SER A 19 -0.19 -5.22 0.69
C SER A 19 0.64 -4.11 0.03
N TRP A 20 1.91 -3.96 0.40
CA TRP A 20 2.87 -3.06 -0.23
C TRP A 20 4.01 -3.85 -0.86
N LEU A 21 4.58 -3.29 -1.92
CA LEU A 21 5.73 -3.85 -2.62
C LEU A 21 6.97 -3.05 -2.25
N SER A 22 7.89 -3.71 -1.54
CA SER A 22 9.31 -3.34 -1.61
C SER A 22 9.82 -3.61 -3.03
N PRO A 23 10.86 -2.90 -3.51
CA PRO A 23 11.46 -3.18 -4.81
C PRO A 23 11.75 -4.68 -4.99
N GLY A 24 11.22 -5.27 -6.06
CA GLY A 24 11.39 -6.70 -6.38
C GLY A 24 10.58 -7.70 -5.55
N ALA A 25 9.75 -7.25 -4.60
CA ALA A 25 8.87 -8.15 -3.85
C ALA A 25 7.76 -8.73 -4.74
N SER A 26 7.26 -9.91 -4.34
CA SER A 26 6.06 -10.50 -4.93
C SER A 26 4.90 -10.42 -3.93
N VAL A 27 3.69 -10.28 -4.43
CA VAL A 27 2.47 -10.31 -3.59
C VAL A 27 1.71 -11.59 -3.84
N THR A 28 1.29 -12.24 -2.77
CA THR A 28 0.33 -13.34 -2.85
C THR A 28 -1.07 -12.80 -2.62
N LEU A 29 -1.95 -13.02 -3.58
CA LEU A 29 -3.39 -12.87 -3.47
C LEU A 29 -3.97 -14.20 -2.98
N ASN A 30 -4.91 -14.18 -2.05
CA ASN A 30 -5.62 -15.37 -1.59
C ASN A 30 -7.14 -15.11 -1.60
N CYS A 31 -7.92 -16.05 -2.13
CA CYS A 31 -9.35 -15.91 -2.33
C CYS A 31 -10.09 -16.93 -1.46
N GLU A 32 -10.65 -16.45 -0.35
CA GLU A 32 -11.40 -17.29 0.56
C GLU A 32 -12.87 -17.40 0.14
N VAL A 33 -13.36 -18.63 0.10
CA VAL A 33 -14.73 -18.99 -0.31
C VAL A 33 -15.39 -19.84 0.76
N GLU A 34 -16.71 -19.79 0.83
CA GLU A 34 -17.47 -20.70 1.69
C GLU A 34 -17.26 -22.15 1.23
N HIS A 35 -16.91 -23.04 2.17
CA HIS A 35 -16.63 -24.46 1.93
C HIS A 35 -15.51 -24.67 0.88
N PRO A 36 -14.24 -24.45 1.24
CA PRO A 36 -13.09 -24.55 0.30
C PRO A 36 -12.97 -25.91 -0.40
N SER A 37 -13.42 -26.99 0.24
CA SER A 37 -13.38 -28.35 -0.29
C SER A 37 -14.42 -28.66 -1.38
N ALA A 38 -15.23 -27.68 -1.79
CA ALA A 38 -16.33 -27.88 -2.74
C ALA A 38 -15.91 -27.88 -4.23
N GLY A 39 -14.60 -27.91 -4.54
CA GLY A 39 -14.09 -27.97 -5.91
C GLY A 39 -14.30 -26.66 -6.67
N TRP A 40 -13.89 -25.54 -6.08
CA TRP A 40 -14.00 -24.22 -6.70
C TRP A 40 -12.93 -23.98 -7.77
N SER A 41 -13.34 -23.29 -8.83
CA SER A 41 -12.47 -22.69 -9.85
C SER A 41 -12.30 -21.21 -9.55
N PHE A 42 -11.07 -20.72 -9.39
CA PHE A 42 -10.77 -19.34 -9.04
C PHE A 42 -10.37 -18.52 -10.27
N TYR A 43 -10.86 -17.29 -10.29
CA TYR A 43 -10.66 -16.30 -11.35
C TYR A 43 -10.10 -15.02 -10.74
N TRP A 44 -9.01 -14.53 -11.31
CA TRP A 44 -8.25 -13.40 -10.78
C TRP A 44 -8.27 -12.23 -11.75
N TYR A 45 -8.61 -11.05 -11.23
CA TYR A 45 -8.77 -9.86 -12.03
C TYR A 45 -7.95 -8.71 -11.47
N LYS A 46 -7.36 -7.93 -12.37
CA LYS A 46 -6.92 -6.57 -12.10
C LYS A 46 -8.16 -5.67 -12.17
N ALA A 47 -8.47 -5.01 -11.06
CA ALA A 47 -9.45 -3.95 -11.03
C ALA A 47 -8.79 -2.70 -11.60
N VAL A 48 -9.07 -2.40 -12.85
CA VAL A 48 -8.66 -1.15 -13.46
C VAL A 48 -9.62 -0.09 -12.93
N PRO A 49 -9.11 0.96 -12.26
CA PRO A 49 -9.96 2.08 -11.90
C PRO A 49 -10.43 2.74 -13.20
N ASP A 50 -11.64 2.44 -13.65
CA ASP A 50 -12.19 3.09 -14.84
C ASP A 50 -12.33 4.59 -14.57
N LEU A 51 -11.82 5.36 -15.51
CA LEU A 51 -11.60 6.80 -15.45
C LEU A 51 -12.88 7.60 -15.71
N SER A 52 -13.97 6.92 -16.08
CA SER A 52 -15.29 7.51 -16.32
C SER A 52 -16.40 6.72 -15.62
N GLU A 53 -16.87 7.25 -14.49
CA GLU A 53 -18.15 6.93 -13.83
C GLU A 53 -18.56 5.44 -13.61
N LYS A 54 -18.53 5.04 -12.32
CA LYS A 54 -19.35 3.99 -11.68
C LYS A 54 -19.17 2.52 -12.10
N SER A 55 -18.28 2.19 -13.01
CA SER A 55 -18.01 0.78 -13.39
C SER A 55 -16.53 0.47 -13.20
N SER A 56 -16.17 -0.43 -12.28
CA SER A 56 -14.81 -0.99 -12.27
C SER A 56 -14.69 -1.98 -13.42
N SER A 57 -13.85 -1.69 -14.41
CA SER A 57 -13.51 -2.70 -15.42
C SER A 57 -12.54 -3.71 -14.82
N TYR A 58 -12.81 -4.98 -15.08
CA TYR A 58 -12.02 -6.10 -14.57
C TYR A 58 -11.27 -6.75 -15.74
N GLU A 59 -9.94 -6.68 -15.69
CA GLU A 59 -9.07 -7.35 -16.66
C GLU A 59 -8.58 -8.66 -16.06
N LEU A 60 -8.76 -9.77 -16.77
CA LEU A 60 -8.33 -11.08 -16.30
C LEU A 60 -6.80 -11.14 -16.24
N LEU A 61 -6.24 -11.64 -15.14
CA LEU A 61 -4.80 -11.82 -15.00
C LEU A 61 -4.29 -12.99 -15.87
N PRO A 62 -3.04 -12.94 -16.34
CA PRO A 62 -2.42 -14.05 -17.08
C PRO A 62 -2.50 -15.36 -16.27
N ASP A 63 -2.93 -16.44 -16.91
CA ASP A 63 -3.12 -17.76 -16.27
C ASP A 63 -4.04 -17.78 -15.04
N GLY A 64 -4.77 -16.68 -14.78
CA GLY A 64 -5.64 -16.51 -13.62
C GLY A 64 -7.08 -16.95 -13.85
N SER A 65 -7.33 -17.80 -14.84
CA SER A 65 -8.70 -18.23 -15.23
C SER A 65 -8.94 -19.69 -14.86
N GLY A 66 -10.00 -19.96 -14.09
CA GLY A 66 -10.46 -21.31 -13.82
C GLY A 66 -9.45 -22.19 -13.06
N THR A 67 -8.64 -21.57 -12.20
CA THR A 67 -7.56 -22.27 -11.46
C THR A 67 -8.13 -23.03 -10.27
N ALA A 68 -7.62 -24.22 -9.96
CA ALA A 68 -8.00 -24.92 -8.72
C ALA A 68 -7.33 -24.32 -7.47
N GLN A 69 -6.32 -23.47 -7.66
CA GLN A 69 -5.55 -22.84 -6.60
C GLN A 69 -6.27 -21.59 -6.11
N ASP A 70 -6.48 -21.50 -4.80
CA ASP A 70 -7.08 -20.35 -4.11
C ASP A 70 -6.11 -19.18 -3.91
N SER A 71 -4.87 -19.31 -4.42
CA SER A 71 -3.82 -18.30 -4.34
C SER A 71 -3.23 -17.94 -5.70
N TYR A 72 -2.88 -16.67 -5.91
CA TYR A 72 -2.22 -16.16 -7.12
C TYR A 72 -1.05 -15.22 -6.76
N ILE A 73 0.10 -15.39 -7.40
CA ILE A 73 1.30 -14.59 -7.12
C ILE A 73 1.49 -13.52 -8.21
N ILE A 74 1.56 -12.27 -7.78
CA ILE A 74 1.90 -11.12 -8.62
C ILE A 74 3.40 -10.87 -8.51
N HIS A 75 4.07 -10.85 -9.67
CA HIS A 75 5.49 -10.55 -9.79
C HIS A 75 5.71 -9.19 -10.44
N GLY A 76 6.71 -8.43 -9.97
CA GLY A 76 7.23 -7.26 -10.68
C GLY A 76 6.24 -6.11 -10.86
N GLN A 77 5.22 -6.02 -10.02
CA GLN A 77 4.25 -4.93 -10.06
C GLN A 77 4.94 -3.63 -9.57
N THR A 78 5.04 -2.65 -10.45
CA THR A 78 5.76 -1.40 -10.15
C THR A 78 4.86 -0.26 -9.70
N HIS A 79 3.55 -0.36 -9.95
CA HIS A 79 2.59 0.71 -9.67
C HIS A 79 1.46 0.24 -8.76
N THR A 80 0.73 1.18 -8.16
CA THR A 80 -0.48 0.86 -7.41
C THR A 80 -1.55 0.25 -8.33
N ALA A 81 -2.07 -0.90 -7.94
CA ALA A 81 -3.10 -1.62 -8.69
C ALA A 81 -4.12 -2.28 -7.75
N GLY A 82 -5.39 -2.28 -8.18
CA GLY A 82 -6.45 -3.00 -7.50
C GLY A 82 -6.57 -4.43 -8.03
N TYR A 83 -6.94 -5.37 -7.17
CA TYR A 83 -7.19 -6.76 -7.51
C TYR A 83 -8.52 -7.23 -6.93
N VAL A 84 -9.15 -8.16 -7.64
CA VAL A 84 -10.44 -8.77 -7.30
C VAL A 84 -10.37 -10.25 -7.64
N CYS A 85 -10.99 -11.10 -6.83
CA CYS A 85 -11.17 -12.51 -7.14
C CYS A 85 -12.66 -12.88 -7.28
N ARG A 86 -12.91 -13.97 -7.99
CA ARG A 86 -14.22 -14.60 -8.17
C ARG A 86 -14.03 -16.12 -8.18
N ALA A 87 -15.03 -16.86 -7.74
CA ALA A 87 -15.03 -18.31 -7.81
C ALA A 87 -16.19 -18.84 -8.66
N GLY A 88 -15.99 -19.97 -9.32
CA GLY A 88 -16.97 -20.69 -10.14
C GLY A 88 -17.06 -22.16 -9.73
N ARG A 89 -18.24 -22.76 -9.86
CA ARG A 89 -18.47 -24.19 -9.65
C ARG A 89 -19.71 -24.70 -10.40
N GLY A 90 -19.83 -26.02 -10.56
CA GLY A 90 -21.00 -26.68 -11.15
C GLY A 90 -20.91 -26.90 -12.66
N ASP A 91 -21.92 -27.60 -13.20
CA ASP A 91 -22.08 -27.88 -14.64
C ASP A 91 -23.57 -27.68 -15.04
N PRO A 92 -23.94 -26.58 -15.72
CA PRO A 92 -23.08 -25.49 -16.19
C PRO A 92 -22.51 -24.67 -15.03
N GLU A 93 -21.31 -24.13 -15.23
CA GLU A 93 -20.62 -23.34 -14.21
C GLU A 93 -21.43 -22.09 -13.83
N TYR A 94 -21.67 -21.93 -12.53
CA TYR A 94 -22.17 -20.69 -11.97
C TYR A 94 -21.10 -20.08 -11.09
N HIS A 95 -21.09 -18.76 -11.05
CA HIS A 95 -20.07 -18.01 -10.36
C HIS A 95 -20.62 -17.26 -9.15
N THR A 96 -19.72 -16.98 -8.22
CA THR A 96 -19.92 -16.05 -7.11
C THR A 96 -20.01 -14.61 -7.61
N ASP A 97 -20.37 -13.72 -6.69
CA ASP A 97 -20.06 -12.30 -6.82
C ASP A 97 -18.53 -12.07 -6.86
N HIS A 98 -18.12 -10.90 -7.31
CA HIS A 98 -16.74 -10.43 -7.18
C HIS A 98 -16.43 -10.06 -5.73
N SER A 99 -15.20 -10.36 -5.28
CA SER A 99 -14.71 -9.89 -3.99
C SER A 99 -14.73 -8.36 -3.91
N ARG A 100 -14.64 -7.81 -2.69
CA ARG A 100 -14.24 -6.40 -2.55
C ARG A 100 -12.81 -6.23 -3.09
N PRO A 101 -12.49 -5.10 -3.74
CA PRO A 101 -11.15 -4.88 -4.26
C PRO A 101 -10.14 -4.74 -3.11
N LYS A 102 -8.93 -5.24 -3.34
CA LYS A 102 -7.75 -4.97 -2.50
C LYS A 102 -6.67 -4.32 -3.35
N PHE A 103 -6.03 -3.30 -2.81
CA PHE A 103 -4.96 -2.59 -3.50
C PHE A 103 -3.61 -3.13 -3.07
N VAL A 104 -2.74 -3.33 -4.05
CA VAL A 104 -1.31 -3.51 -3.85
C VAL A 104 -0.64 -2.24 -4.34
N TRP A 105 0.25 -1.68 -3.55
CA TRP A 105 0.89 -0.40 -3.86
C TRP A 105 2.40 -0.46 -3.75
N SER A 106 3.08 0.41 -4.52
CA SER A 106 4.53 0.56 -4.45
C SER A 106 4.88 1.78 -3.62
N ALA A 107 5.78 1.61 -2.65
CA ALA A 107 6.36 2.72 -1.90
C ALA A 107 7.54 3.38 -2.64
N ASP A 108 7.96 2.81 -3.77
CA ASP A 108 9.11 3.30 -4.52
C ASP A 108 8.73 4.47 -5.45
N VAL A 109 9.64 5.43 -5.56
CA VAL A 109 9.44 6.67 -6.30
C VAL A 109 9.84 6.46 -7.75
N HIS A 110 8.89 6.61 -8.68
CA HIS A 110 9.16 6.56 -10.11
C HIS A 110 9.48 7.94 -10.67
N SER A 111 10.33 7.98 -11.71
CA SER A 111 10.81 9.23 -12.33
C SER A 111 9.72 10.13 -12.93
N ALA A 112 8.49 9.64 -13.06
CA ALA A 112 7.37 10.37 -13.65
C ALA A 112 6.57 11.21 -12.64
N ALA A 113 6.46 10.75 -11.39
CA ALA A 113 5.69 11.40 -10.34
C ALA A 113 6.12 10.98 -8.92
N SER A 114 6.07 11.90 -7.97
CA SER A 114 6.35 11.66 -6.55
C SER A 114 5.23 12.21 -5.66
N LEU A 115 5.01 11.53 -4.54
CA LEU A 115 4.13 11.94 -3.46
C LEU A 115 4.96 12.11 -2.19
N THR A 116 4.93 13.32 -1.64
CA THR A 116 5.55 13.66 -0.35
C THR A 116 4.48 13.96 0.70
N VAL A 117 4.82 13.66 1.96
CA VAL A 117 3.95 13.85 3.12
C VAL A 117 4.65 14.81 4.07
N SER A 118 3.92 15.80 4.58
CA SER A 118 4.40 16.68 5.64
C SER A 118 3.35 16.74 6.76
N PRO A 119 3.73 16.42 8.01
CA PRO A 119 5.05 15.91 8.43
C PRO A 119 5.31 14.46 7.92
N ASP A 120 6.57 14.13 7.65
CA ASP A 120 7.00 12.81 7.14
C ASP A 120 6.90 11.73 8.22
N ARG A 121 5.67 11.22 8.43
CA ARG A 121 5.42 10.07 9.28
C ARG A 121 4.19 9.27 8.86
N VAL A 122 4.17 7.98 9.18
CA VAL A 122 3.07 7.05 8.84
C VAL A 122 1.85 7.22 9.76
N GLN A 123 2.09 7.46 11.05
CA GLN A 123 1.04 7.56 12.06
C GLN A 123 0.84 9.02 12.48
N HIS A 124 -0.41 9.44 12.58
CA HIS A 124 -0.79 10.77 13.01
C HIS A 124 -1.85 10.70 14.11
N PHE A 125 -1.93 11.76 14.89
CA PHE A 125 -3.00 11.95 15.84
C PHE A 125 -4.22 12.55 15.14
N THR A 126 -5.40 12.24 15.67
CA THR A 126 -6.62 12.99 15.32
C THR A 126 -6.40 14.48 15.57
N SER A 127 -6.82 15.29 14.60
CA SER A 127 -6.59 16.74 14.50
C SER A 127 -5.17 17.17 14.13
N ASP A 128 -4.26 16.26 13.78
CA ASP A 128 -3.00 16.63 13.14
C ASP A 128 -3.24 17.30 11.78
N SER A 129 -2.44 18.32 11.47
CA SER A 129 -2.37 18.90 10.14
C SER A 129 -1.43 18.08 9.27
N VAL A 130 -1.97 17.38 8.27
CA VAL A 130 -1.20 16.55 7.33
C VAL A 130 -1.43 17.06 5.92
N SER A 131 -0.34 17.40 5.23
CA SER A 131 -0.36 17.85 3.84
C SER A 131 0.35 16.84 2.94
N LEU A 132 -0.32 16.47 1.87
CA LEU A 132 0.17 15.61 0.80
C LEU A 132 0.49 16.46 -0.43
N THR A 133 1.68 16.31 -0.98
CA THR A 133 2.11 17.08 -2.15
C THR A 133 2.51 16.15 -3.28
N CYS A 134 1.85 16.30 -4.42
CA CYS A 134 2.21 15.62 -5.67
C CYS A 134 3.18 16.49 -6.48
N GLU A 135 4.26 15.89 -6.97
CA GLU A 135 5.17 16.50 -7.95
C GLU A 135 5.34 15.56 -9.15
N GLY A 136 5.63 16.10 -10.33
CA GLY A 136 5.83 15.30 -11.54
C GLY A 136 5.90 16.14 -12.81
N ASN A 137 5.89 15.46 -13.97
CA ASN A 137 6.09 16.09 -15.28
C ASN A 137 4.79 16.36 -16.08
N SER A 138 3.65 15.82 -15.67
CA SER A 138 2.39 16.02 -16.40
C SER A 138 1.76 17.39 -16.07
N ALA A 139 0.93 17.93 -16.96
CA ALA A 139 0.31 19.24 -16.75
C ALA A 139 -0.65 19.28 -15.54
N LYS A 140 -1.05 18.10 -15.08
CA LYS A 140 -2.37 17.85 -14.53
C LYS A 140 -2.30 16.54 -13.72
N THR A 141 -2.80 16.54 -12.48
CA THR A 141 -2.81 15.36 -11.58
C THR A 141 -4.02 15.38 -10.65
N ARG A 142 -4.36 14.24 -10.06
CA ARG A 142 -5.30 14.12 -8.95
C ARG A 142 -4.74 13.22 -7.85
N MET A 143 -5.13 13.50 -6.62
CA MET A 143 -4.89 12.61 -5.48
C MET A 143 -5.92 11.49 -5.51
N ARG A 144 -5.48 10.26 -5.24
CA ARG A 144 -6.31 9.08 -5.05
C ARG A 144 -6.07 8.54 -3.65
N TRP A 145 -7.12 8.01 -3.03
CA TRP A 145 -6.96 7.28 -1.79
C TRP A 145 -7.92 6.12 -1.68
N PHE A 146 -7.43 5.06 -1.05
CA PHE A 146 -8.19 3.87 -0.73
C PHE A 146 -8.25 3.71 0.78
N SER A 147 -9.44 3.90 1.34
CA SER A 147 -9.68 3.77 2.79
C SER A 147 -9.94 2.32 3.18
N ASP A 148 -9.62 1.97 4.42
CA ASP A 148 -9.77 0.61 4.95
C ASP A 148 -11.21 0.07 4.88
N ASN A 149 -12.21 0.95 4.83
CA ASN A 149 -13.61 0.59 4.60
C ASN A 149 -13.89 0.05 3.17
N GLY A 150 -12.88 0.02 2.30
CA GLY A 150 -12.95 -0.50 0.93
C GLY A 150 -13.39 0.53 -0.11
N GLN A 151 -13.40 1.83 0.23
CA GLN A 151 -13.80 2.89 -0.69
C GLN A 151 -12.60 3.50 -1.40
N LEU A 152 -12.71 3.60 -2.73
CA LEU A 152 -11.77 4.30 -3.58
C LEU A 152 -12.30 5.70 -3.85
N ASN A 153 -11.51 6.69 -3.46
CA ASN A 153 -11.87 8.11 -3.55
C ASN A 153 -10.81 8.87 -4.35
N SER A 154 -11.16 10.08 -4.80
CA SER A 154 -10.27 10.94 -5.55
C SER A 154 -10.55 12.41 -5.34
N SER A 155 -9.50 13.23 -5.37
CA SER A 155 -9.65 14.68 -5.45
C SER A 155 -10.09 15.10 -6.86
N ASN A 156 -10.51 16.35 -6.97
CA ASN A 156 -10.61 17.00 -8.27
C ASN A 156 -9.24 17.07 -8.95
N TRP A 157 -9.30 17.18 -10.26
CA TRP A 157 -8.13 17.34 -11.10
C TRP A 157 -7.48 18.73 -10.90
N SER A 158 -6.19 18.78 -10.58
CA SER A 158 -5.43 20.00 -10.32
C SER A 158 -4.19 20.13 -11.20
N ARG A 159 -3.69 21.37 -11.38
CA ARG A 159 -2.43 21.62 -12.09
C ARG A 159 -1.26 21.16 -11.21
N MET A 160 -0.32 20.44 -11.81
CA MET A 160 0.64 19.60 -11.06
C MET A 160 1.69 20.38 -10.24
N THR A 161 2.02 21.62 -10.60
CA THR A 161 3.03 22.38 -9.85
C THR A 161 2.50 22.82 -8.48
N GLY A 162 2.90 22.09 -7.43
CA GLY A 162 2.61 22.42 -6.04
C GLY A 162 1.18 22.08 -5.58
N SER A 163 0.51 21.09 -6.19
CA SER A 163 -0.81 20.66 -5.74
C SER A 163 -0.70 19.99 -4.38
N THR A 164 -1.06 20.73 -3.34
CA THR A 164 -1.10 20.28 -1.94
C THR A 164 -2.53 19.90 -1.57
N CYS A 165 -2.71 18.73 -0.97
CA CYS A 165 -3.98 18.27 -0.42
C CYS A 165 -3.84 18.12 1.09
N ASN A 166 -4.73 18.77 1.86
CA ASN A 166 -4.75 18.61 3.31
C ASN A 166 -5.71 17.48 3.68
N ILE A 167 -5.24 16.54 4.49
CA ILE A 167 -6.06 15.45 5.01
C ILE A 167 -6.83 15.96 6.23
N ASN A 168 -8.14 15.75 6.26
CA ASN A 168 -8.93 15.94 7.47
C ASN A 168 -8.76 14.71 8.37
N THR A 169 -7.77 14.73 9.26
CA THR A 169 -7.50 13.66 10.23
C THR A 169 -8.63 13.47 11.24
N SER A 170 -9.63 14.35 11.31
CA SER A 170 -10.79 14.15 12.20
C SER A 170 -11.85 13.22 11.60
N GLU A 171 -11.77 12.94 10.30
CA GLU A 171 -12.74 12.14 9.53
C GLU A 171 -12.08 10.98 8.78
N SER A 172 -10.76 10.81 8.96
CA SER A 172 -9.97 9.82 8.25
C SER A 172 -9.42 8.80 9.24
N ASP A 173 -9.63 7.52 8.98
CA ASP A 173 -9.07 6.44 9.80
C ASP A 173 -7.69 6.03 9.25
N THR A 174 -7.66 5.08 8.33
CA THR A 174 -6.47 4.62 7.64
C THR A 174 -6.76 4.55 6.14
N ALA A 175 -5.84 5.10 5.35
CA ALA A 175 -5.94 5.10 3.91
C ALA A 175 -4.58 5.12 3.23
N VAL A 176 -4.52 4.48 2.07
CA VAL A 176 -3.38 4.52 1.17
C VAL A 176 -3.59 5.65 0.17
N TYR A 177 -2.63 6.55 0.03
CA TYR A 177 -2.68 7.72 -0.84
C TYR A 177 -1.65 7.60 -1.97
N TRP A 178 -2.01 8.03 -3.17
CA TRP A 178 -1.11 8.14 -4.32
C TRP A 178 -1.59 9.23 -5.28
N CYS A 179 -0.68 9.73 -6.12
CA CYS A 179 -0.99 10.67 -7.18
C CYS A 179 -1.17 9.92 -8.50
N GLU A 180 -2.11 10.39 -9.30
CA GLU A 180 -2.38 9.90 -10.65
C GLU A 180 -2.29 11.06 -11.64
N SER A 181 -1.57 10.85 -12.73
CA SER A 181 -1.34 11.84 -13.79
C SER A 181 -2.30 11.66 -14.97
N GLU A 182 -2.47 12.71 -15.80
CA GLU A 182 -3.37 12.65 -16.98
C GLU A 182 -2.89 11.64 -18.02
N SER A 183 -1.58 11.41 -18.03
CA SER A 183 -0.91 10.41 -18.86
C SER A 183 -1.06 8.98 -18.35
N GLY A 184 -1.72 8.78 -17.20
CA GLY A 184 -1.91 7.46 -16.59
C GLY A 184 -0.72 6.99 -15.73
N ASP A 185 0.21 7.89 -15.39
CA ASP A 185 1.33 7.57 -14.50
C ASP A 185 0.87 7.64 -13.04
N PHE A 186 1.45 6.79 -12.20
CA PHE A 186 1.22 6.77 -10.76
C PHE A 186 2.49 7.15 -10.00
N SER A 187 2.36 7.94 -8.93
CA SER A 187 3.45 8.17 -7.99
C SER A 187 3.69 6.95 -7.08
N ASN A 188 4.69 7.04 -6.20
CA ASN A 188 4.72 6.22 -5.00
C ASN A 188 3.41 6.40 -4.20
N ALA A 189 3.08 5.38 -3.41
CA ALA A 189 1.97 5.40 -2.49
C ALA A 189 2.45 5.38 -1.04
N VAL A 190 1.67 6.01 -0.16
CA VAL A 190 1.93 6.10 1.27
C VAL A 190 0.71 5.63 2.04
N ASN A 191 0.92 4.81 3.07
CA ASN A 191 -0.15 4.40 3.98
C ASN A 191 -0.14 5.33 5.19
N ILE A 192 -1.23 6.05 5.43
CA ILE A 192 -1.36 6.98 6.55
C ILE A 192 -2.47 6.46 7.47
N SER A 193 -2.16 6.41 8.76
CA SER A 193 -3.11 6.01 9.80
C SER A 193 -3.26 7.11 10.84
N VAL A 194 -4.50 7.31 11.29
CA VAL A 194 -4.86 8.30 12.30
C VAL A 194 -5.31 7.60 13.57
N HIS A 195 -4.81 8.09 14.70
CA HIS A 195 -5.03 7.48 16.02
C HIS A 195 -5.55 8.51 17.02
N ASP A 196 -6.57 8.11 17.79
CA ASP A 196 -7.08 8.89 18.92
C ASP A 196 -6.27 8.65 20.21
N SER A 197 -5.59 7.51 20.31
CA SER A 197 -4.91 7.05 21.52
C SER A 197 -3.40 7.18 21.46
N ASP A 198 -2.79 7.41 22.63
CA ASP A 198 -1.35 7.33 22.83
C ASP A 198 -0.88 5.90 23.16
N PRO A 199 0.38 5.54 22.82
CA PRO A 199 1.33 6.31 22.01
C PRO A 199 1.18 6.02 20.50
N ILE A 200 1.77 6.88 19.65
CA ILE A 200 2.01 6.58 18.23
C ILE A 200 3.50 6.42 17.95
N LEU A 201 3.82 5.64 16.93
CA LEU A 201 5.18 5.54 16.39
C LEU A 201 5.36 6.54 15.25
N VAL A 202 6.36 7.41 15.38
CA VAL A 202 6.84 8.29 14.32
C VAL A 202 7.90 7.52 13.53
N SER A 203 7.49 7.00 12.39
CA SER A 203 8.32 6.32 11.39
C SER A 203 8.14 6.97 10.02
N PRO A 204 9.20 7.03 9.18
CA PRO A 204 9.14 7.70 7.87
C PRO A 204 8.15 7.01 6.94
N VAL A 205 7.51 7.77 6.03
CA VAL A 205 6.55 7.21 5.06
C VAL A 205 7.24 6.53 3.87
N HIS A 206 8.48 6.93 3.56
CA HIS A 206 9.24 6.41 2.41
C HIS A 206 10.29 5.39 2.84
N PRO A 207 10.69 4.47 1.94
CA PRO A 207 11.77 3.53 2.22
C PRO A 207 13.09 4.25 2.52
N VAL A 208 13.77 3.80 3.57
CA VAL A 208 15.06 4.33 4.03
C VAL A 208 16.20 3.71 3.22
N THR A 209 17.18 4.50 2.81
CA THR A 209 18.33 4.02 2.03
C THR A 209 19.35 3.34 2.94
N GLU A 210 19.97 2.25 2.49
CA GLU A 210 21.10 1.63 3.19
C GLU A 210 22.24 2.63 3.44
N GLU A 211 23.02 2.40 4.50
CA GLU A 211 24.14 3.24 4.95
C GLU A 211 23.77 4.67 5.38
N THR A 212 22.47 5.00 5.42
CA THR A 212 21.98 6.26 5.98
C THR A 212 21.53 6.09 7.43
N SER A 213 21.32 7.20 8.12
CA SER A 213 20.75 7.20 9.47
C SER A 213 19.26 7.50 9.44
N VAL A 214 18.51 6.85 10.32
CA VAL A 214 17.10 7.12 10.56
C VAL A 214 16.83 7.21 12.06
N SER A 215 15.91 8.10 12.42
CA SER A 215 15.42 8.24 13.80
C SER A 215 13.94 7.90 13.82
N LEU A 216 13.59 6.89 14.60
CA LEU A 216 12.22 6.58 14.96
C LEU A 216 11.93 7.22 16.32
N SER A 217 10.75 7.77 16.52
CA SER A 217 10.38 8.31 17.84
C SER A 217 9.02 7.82 18.28
N CYS A 218 8.86 7.64 19.59
CA CYS A 218 7.57 7.40 20.19
C CYS A 218 6.98 8.76 20.55
N SER A 219 5.70 8.96 20.25
CA SER A 219 5.03 10.24 20.49
C SER A 219 3.77 10.04 21.32
N SER A 220 3.52 10.97 22.23
CA SER A 220 2.29 11.07 23.04
C SER A 220 1.88 12.53 23.12
N ARG A 221 0.56 12.77 23.22
CA ARG A 221 0.00 14.12 23.40
C ARG A 221 0.50 14.81 24.66
N GLU A 222 0.85 14.06 25.71
CA GLU A 222 1.34 14.60 27.00
C GLU A 222 2.84 14.99 26.98
N LYS A 223 3.53 14.81 25.84
CA LYS A 223 4.92 15.23 25.51
C LYS A 223 6.07 14.69 26.37
N ILE A 224 5.84 14.27 27.62
CA ILE A 224 6.88 13.73 28.49
C ILE A 224 6.79 12.22 28.49
N LEU A 225 7.67 11.59 27.73
CA LEU A 225 7.83 10.14 27.72
C LEU A 225 8.99 9.74 28.65
N SER A 226 8.76 8.77 29.52
CA SER A 226 9.79 8.08 30.30
C SER A 226 9.53 6.58 30.28
N ASN A 227 10.57 5.77 30.28
CA ASN A 227 10.49 4.30 30.16
C ASN A 227 9.78 3.86 28.86
N VAL A 228 10.33 4.30 27.72
CA VAL A 228 9.83 3.90 26.39
C VAL A 228 10.54 2.64 25.95
N MET A 229 9.77 1.67 25.47
CA MET A 229 10.30 0.45 24.86
C MET A 229 10.05 0.48 23.35
N PHE A 230 11.06 0.17 22.56
CA PHE A 230 10.92 -0.05 21.12
C PHE A 230 11.04 -1.53 20.80
N TYR A 231 10.20 -1.97 19.87
CA TYR A 231 10.16 -3.33 19.38
C TYR A 231 10.46 -3.36 17.88
N HIS A 232 11.21 -4.36 17.44
CA HIS A 232 11.39 -4.75 16.03
C HIS A 232 10.98 -6.20 15.87
N ASN A 233 10.01 -6.47 15.00
CA ASN A 233 9.42 -7.80 14.79
C ASN A 233 9.03 -8.47 16.12
N ASP A 234 8.32 -7.71 16.96
CA ASP A 234 7.87 -8.08 18.31
C ASP A 234 8.98 -8.42 19.33
N LYS A 235 10.24 -8.13 19.02
CA LYS A 235 11.37 -8.25 19.95
C LYS A 235 11.79 -6.87 20.45
N ILE A 236 12.02 -6.75 21.76
CA ILE A 236 12.52 -5.51 22.36
C ILE A 236 13.94 -5.25 21.86
N ILE A 237 14.15 -4.07 21.29
CA ILE A 237 15.46 -3.61 20.78
C ILE A 237 16.02 -2.42 21.58
N GLN A 238 15.16 -1.65 22.23
CA GLN A 238 15.57 -0.56 23.12
C GLN A 238 14.59 -0.46 24.28
N ASN A 239 15.11 -0.27 25.49
CA ASN A 239 14.34 0.00 26.69
C ASN A 239 15.10 1.07 27.50
N ASP A 240 14.72 2.33 27.33
CA ASP A 240 15.46 3.47 27.88
C ASP A 240 14.49 4.62 28.22
N THR A 241 14.99 5.67 28.87
CA THR A 241 14.27 6.93 29.06
C THR A 241 14.17 7.76 27.79
N ARG A 242 14.90 7.39 26.72
CA ARG A 242 14.86 8.06 25.42
C ARG A 242 13.59 7.72 24.65
N GLY A 243 12.84 8.73 24.26
CA GLY A 243 11.68 8.61 23.36
C GLY A 243 12.05 8.41 21.89
N GLU A 244 13.34 8.27 21.57
CA GLU A 244 13.88 8.14 20.22
C GLU A 244 14.76 6.89 20.11
N LEU A 245 14.70 6.23 18.96
CA LEU A 245 15.51 5.11 18.52
C LEU A 245 16.26 5.53 17.27
N ASN A 246 17.59 5.60 17.35
CA ASN A 246 18.45 6.02 16.25
C ASN A 246 19.18 4.83 15.66
N ILE A 247 18.99 4.58 14.38
CA ILE A 247 19.72 3.58 13.59
C ILE A 247 20.70 4.37 12.74
N SER A 248 21.99 4.27 13.03
CA SER A 248 23.02 5.14 12.41
C SER A 248 23.47 4.68 11.03
N ALA A 249 23.42 3.38 10.77
CA ALA A 249 23.80 2.77 9.50
C ALA A 249 22.74 1.71 9.17
N VAL A 250 21.75 2.10 8.37
CA VAL A 250 20.62 1.25 8.00
C VAL A 250 21.09 0.14 7.07
N SER A 251 20.62 -1.07 7.33
CA SER A 251 20.89 -2.28 6.56
C SER A 251 19.59 -3.01 6.25
N LYS A 252 19.62 -3.97 5.31
CA LYS A 252 18.45 -4.83 5.06
C LYS A 252 17.91 -5.56 6.31
N SER A 253 18.74 -5.80 7.33
CA SER A 253 18.31 -6.44 8.57
C SER A 253 17.43 -5.56 9.47
N ASP A 254 17.46 -4.24 9.24
CA ASP A 254 16.60 -3.27 9.92
C ASP A 254 15.20 -3.20 9.28
N GLU A 255 14.97 -3.81 8.11
CA GLU A 255 13.63 -3.88 7.54
C GLU A 255 12.70 -4.71 8.43
N GLY A 256 11.49 -4.20 8.71
CA GLY A 256 10.51 -4.94 9.50
C GLY A 256 9.45 -4.08 10.18
N PHE A 257 8.67 -4.73 11.04
CA PHE A 257 7.65 -4.06 11.85
C PHE A 257 8.25 -3.44 13.11
N TYR A 258 8.03 -2.15 13.29
CA TYR A 258 8.37 -1.40 14.48
C TYR A 258 7.11 -1.00 15.25
N LYS A 259 7.20 -0.99 16.58
CA LYS A 259 6.22 -0.36 17.47
C LYS A 259 6.93 0.19 18.71
N CYS A 260 6.31 1.16 19.37
CA CYS A 260 6.79 1.63 20.67
C CYS A 260 5.74 1.37 21.75
N GLN A 261 6.19 1.28 22.99
CA GLN A 261 5.35 1.13 24.16
C GLN A 261 5.69 2.21 25.18
N TYR A 262 4.65 2.83 25.72
CA TYR A 262 4.73 3.81 26.79
C TYR A 262 3.63 3.56 27.81
N SER A 263 3.99 3.58 29.10
CA SER A 263 3.04 3.42 30.22
C SER A 263 2.13 2.18 30.10
N GLY A 264 2.68 1.06 29.61
CA GLY A 264 1.91 -0.18 29.42
C GLY A 264 1.03 -0.23 28.17
N ARG A 265 1.01 0.81 27.33
CA ARG A 265 0.25 0.87 26.07
C ARG A 265 1.21 0.80 24.89
N GLU A 266 0.84 0.02 23.88
CA GLU A 266 1.61 -0.12 22.63
C GLU A 266 1.01 0.76 21.52
N SER A 267 1.87 1.32 20.68
CA SER A 267 1.47 1.94 19.43
C SER A 267 1.04 0.88 18.41
N ALA A 268 0.31 1.31 17.38
CA ALA A 268 0.16 0.49 16.18
C ALA A 268 1.54 0.14 15.59
N GLN A 269 1.64 -1.02 14.94
CA GLN A 269 2.84 -1.41 14.21
C GLN A 269 2.97 -0.58 12.93
N SER A 270 4.21 -0.22 12.58
CA SER A 270 4.55 0.43 11.31
C SER A 270 5.71 -0.34 10.66
N TRP A 271 5.58 -0.61 9.36
CA TRP A 271 6.64 -1.26 8.61
C TRP A 271 7.65 -0.22 8.12
N MET A 272 8.93 -0.42 8.46
CA MET A 272 10.03 0.38 7.91
C MET A 272 10.70 -0.43 6.79
N SER A 273 10.54 0.02 5.54
CA SER A 273 11.21 -0.58 4.38
C SER A 273 12.62 -0.04 4.21
N VAL A 274 13.53 -0.91 3.76
CA VAL A 274 14.90 -0.54 3.41
C VAL A 274 15.15 -0.78 1.93
N LYS A 275 15.62 0.26 1.23
CA LYS A 275 16.02 0.19 -0.18
C LYS A 275 17.54 0.18 -0.30
N GLY A 276 18.06 -0.74 -1.10
CA GLY A 276 19.48 -0.81 -1.41
C GLY A 276 19.89 0.26 -2.42
N GLU A 277 21.15 0.67 -2.38
CA GLU A 277 21.71 1.62 -3.34
C GLU A 277 21.75 1.05 -4.79
N GLN A 278 21.61 -0.27 -4.94
CA GLN A 278 21.69 -0.98 -6.22
C GLN A 278 20.48 -0.76 -7.16
N ASP A 279 19.32 -0.31 -6.68
CA ASP A 279 18.14 -0.11 -7.56
C ASP A 279 18.31 1.05 -8.55
N GLN A 280 19.17 2.04 -8.24
CA GLN A 280 19.53 3.07 -9.22
C GLN A 280 20.45 2.52 -10.33
N ASN A 281 21.34 1.59 -9.99
CA ASN A 281 22.27 0.98 -10.95
C ASN A 281 21.59 0.00 -11.91
N ILE A 282 20.50 -0.66 -11.50
CA ILE A 282 19.72 -1.54 -12.38
C ILE A 282 18.99 -0.72 -13.45
N LEU A 283 18.45 0.46 -13.09
CA LEU A 283 17.90 1.42 -14.05
C LEU A 283 18.96 1.89 -15.06
N PHE A 284 20.17 2.22 -14.60
CA PHE A 284 21.29 2.53 -15.49
C PHE A 284 21.66 1.36 -16.40
N PHE A 285 21.73 0.13 -15.89
CA PHE A 285 22.02 -1.06 -16.68
C PHE A 285 20.96 -1.35 -17.74
N MET A 286 19.66 -1.22 -17.40
CA MET A 286 18.57 -1.42 -18.35
C MET A 286 18.53 -0.34 -19.44
N ILE A 287 18.78 0.92 -19.08
CA ILE A 287 18.90 2.03 -20.04
C ILE A 287 20.11 1.80 -20.96
N TYR A 288 21.26 1.42 -20.40
CA TYR A 288 22.48 1.14 -21.17
C TYR A 288 22.31 -0.06 -22.12
N CYS A 289 21.61 -1.11 -21.66
CA CYS A 289 21.33 -2.28 -22.48
C CYS A 289 20.34 -1.97 -23.62
N ARG A 290 19.29 -1.16 -23.37
CA ARG A 290 18.41 -0.65 -24.43
C ARG A 290 19.16 0.23 -25.44
N TRP A 291 20.07 1.09 -24.97
CA TRP A 291 20.89 1.94 -25.82
C TRP A 291 21.84 1.13 -26.71
N LEU A 292 22.45 0.07 -26.17
CA LEU A 292 23.32 -0.83 -26.94
C LEU A 292 22.55 -1.63 -28.01
N ILE A 293 21.34 -2.10 -27.72
CA ILE A 293 20.51 -2.81 -28.72
C ILE A 293 20.15 -1.89 -29.90
N GLN A 294 19.99 -0.59 -29.66
CA GLN A 294 19.70 0.41 -30.70
C GLN A 294 20.91 0.76 -31.58
N ILE A 295 22.14 0.45 -31.14
CA ILE A 295 23.39 0.71 -31.89
C ILE A 295 23.78 -0.47 -32.78
N TYR A 296 23.32 -1.69 -32.44
CA TYR A 296 23.65 -2.91 -33.16
C TYR A 296 22.51 -3.41 -34.08
N LEU A 297 21.53 -2.56 -34.40
CA LEU A 297 20.50 -2.78 -35.42
C LEU A 297 20.50 -1.68 -36.47
#